data_AF-A0A955GD33-F1
#
_entry.id   AF-A0A955GD33-F1
#
_cell.length_a   1.000
_cell.length_b   1.000
_cell.length_c   1.000
_cell.angle_alpha   90.00
_cell.angle_beta   90.00
_cell.angle_gamma   90.00
#
_symmetry.space_group_name_H-M   'P 1'
#
loop_
_entity.id
_entity.type
_entity.pdbx_description
1 polymer ?
#
loop_
_entity_poly.entity_id
_entity_poly.type
_entity_poly.pdbx_seq_one_letter_code
_entity_poly.pdbx_strand_id
1 'polypeptide(L)'
;MPSTSKKVRNLASHTKMAFDRQEFKYLVPLSMVDHIIAQLDQIMVRDKFSKDDYYGVYSIYFDTHDWQAFYSKMDGNLHRKKLRLRSYSKNPEPNEKIFAEIKEKNDREILKRRVAI
;
A
#
# COMPACT_ATOMS: atom_id res chain seq x y z
N MET A 1 43.10 -14.41 46.45
CA MET A 1 42.91 -14.16 45.01
C MET A 1 42.13 -15.31 44.39
N PRO A 2 40.84 -15.11 44.08
CA PRO A 2 40.24 -15.80 42.95
C PRO A 2 39.65 -14.78 41.96
N SER A 3 40.16 -14.84 40.73
CA SER A 3 39.66 -14.11 39.57
C SER A 3 38.33 -14.72 39.13
N THR A 4 37.22 -14.06 39.44
CA THR A 4 35.93 -14.35 38.82
C THR A 4 35.77 -13.53 37.55
N SER A 5 36.02 -14.18 36.42
CA SER A 5 35.71 -13.69 35.07
C SER A 5 34.22 -13.31 35.00
N LYS A 6 33.94 -12.00 34.95
CA LYS A 6 32.61 -11.50 34.59
C LYS A 6 32.40 -11.81 33.10
N LYS A 7 31.59 -12.85 32.81
CA LYS A 7 30.98 -13.03 31.48
C LYS A 7 30.20 -11.77 31.14
N VAL A 8 30.78 -10.93 30.29
CA VAL A 8 30.06 -9.83 29.65
C VAL A 8 28.99 -10.46 28.77
N ARG A 9 27.73 -10.42 29.22
CA ARG A 9 26.59 -10.77 28.37
C ARG A 9 26.56 -9.73 27.26
N ASN A 10 26.97 -10.14 26.06
CA ASN A 10 26.85 -9.34 24.86
C ASN A 10 25.37 -9.25 24.52
N LEU A 11 24.68 -8.25 25.09
CA LEU A 11 23.30 -7.93 24.79
C LEU A 11 23.30 -7.13 23.48
N ALA A 12 23.56 -7.83 22.37
CA ALA A 12 23.24 -7.30 21.06
C ALA A 12 21.71 -7.26 20.94
N SER A 13 21.10 -6.24 21.56
CA SER A 13 19.73 -5.84 21.29
C SER A 13 19.67 -5.53 19.80
N HIS A 14 19.17 -6.49 19.03
CA HIS A 14 18.71 -6.26 17.67
C HIS A 14 17.51 -5.33 17.78
N THR A 15 17.78 -4.03 17.93
CA THR A 15 16.77 -3.00 17.79
C THR A 15 16.35 -3.03 16.32
N LYS A 16 15.37 -3.88 16.01
CA LYS A 16 14.58 -3.78 14.79
C LYS A 16 14.08 -2.34 14.81
N MET A 17 14.60 -1.48 13.94
CA MET A 17 14.00 -0.17 13.70
C MET A 17 12.58 -0.47 13.24
N ALA A 18 11.62 -0.30 14.15
CA ALA A 18 10.21 -0.49 13.86
C ALA A 18 9.81 0.68 12.96
N PHE A 19 9.88 0.45 11.64
CA PHE A 19 9.36 1.39 10.67
C PHE A 19 7.84 1.42 10.80
N ASP A 20 7.32 2.44 11.46
CA ASP A 20 5.88 2.67 11.58
C ASP A 20 5.42 3.60 10.45
N ARG A 21 4.66 3.04 9.51
CA ARG A 21 4.15 3.78 8.35
C ARG A 21 2.79 4.36 8.71
N GLN A 22 2.71 5.68 8.79
CA GLN A 22 1.45 6.40 8.87
C GLN A 22 0.98 6.83 7.48
N GLU A 23 -0.32 6.69 7.20
CA GLU A 23 -0.93 7.07 5.93
C GLU A 23 -2.15 7.96 6.18
N PHE A 24 -2.06 9.21 5.75
CA PHE A 24 -3.14 10.20 5.84
C PHE A 24 -3.79 10.40 4.47
N LYS A 25 -5.11 10.59 4.43
CA LYS A 25 -5.89 10.83 3.20
C LYS A 25 -6.76 12.05 3.41
N TYR A 26 -6.78 12.94 2.42
CA TYR A 26 -7.52 14.20 2.46
C TYR A 26 -8.44 14.30 1.25
N LEU A 27 -9.60 14.92 1.43
CA LEU A 27 -10.42 15.40 0.32
C LEU A 27 -9.84 16.73 -0.15
N VAL A 28 -9.56 16.85 -1.44
CA VAL A 28 -8.91 18.03 -2.04
C VAL A 28 -9.81 18.58 -3.13
N PRO A 29 -10.21 19.87 -3.08
CA PRO A 29 -10.91 20.52 -4.18
C PRO A 29 -10.07 20.53 -5.46
N LEU A 30 -10.69 20.31 -6.61
CA LEU A 30 -9.97 20.29 -7.90
C LEU A 30 -9.22 21.60 -8.18
N SER A 31 -9.74 22.74 -7.72
CA SER A 31 -9.09 24.05 -7.85
C SER A 31 -7.76 24.19 -7.11
N MET A 32 -7.46 23.31 -6.15
CA MET A 32 -6.22 23.33 -5.38
C MET A 32 -5.13 22.40 -5.93
N VAL A 33 -5.47 21.52 -6.88
CA VAL A 33 -4.57 20.44 -7.34
C VAL A 33 -3.26 21.00 -7.89
N ASP A 34 -3.32 21.97 -8.81
CA ASP A 34 -2.13 22.55 -9.43
C ASP A 34 -1.22 23.25 -8.41
N HIS A 35 -1.83 23.93 -7.44
CA HIS A 35 -1.08 24.61 -6.38
C HIS A 35 -0.34 23.60 -5.49
N ILE A 36 -0.99 22.50 -5.11
CA ILE A 36 -0.38 21.45 -4.29
C ILE A 36 0.77 20.78 -5.05
N ILE A 37 0.57 20.44 -6.33
CA ILE A 37 1.62 19.83 -7.16
C ILE A 37 2.84 20.75 -7.24
N ALA A 38 2.64 22.05 -7.53
CA ALA A 38 3.73 23.01 -7.61
C ALA A 38 4.53 23.15 -6.30
N GLN A 39 3.87 23.04 -5.15
CA GLN A 39 4.55 23.04 -3.84
C GLN A 39 5.33 21.73 -3.60
N LEU A 40 4.74 20.58 -3.95
CA LEU A 40 5.40 19.28 -3.78
C LEU A 40 6.63 19.13 -4.68
N ASP A 41 6.60 19.64 -5.91
CA ASP A 41 7.74 19.60 -6.84
C ASP A 41 8.98 20.36 -6.32
N GLN A 42 8.81 21.28 -5.36
CA GLN A 42 9.94 21.97 -4.72
C GLN A 42 10.67 21.11 -3.69
N ILE A 43 10.03 20.06 -3.16
CA ILE A 43 10.52 19.26 -2.03
C ILE A 43 10.57 17.74 -2.29
N MET A 44 9.95 17.27 -3.37
CA MET A 44 9.87 15.86 -3.73
C MET A 44 10.36 15.60 -5.15
N VAL A 45 10.88 14.40 -5.39
CA VAL A 45 11.24 13.94 -6.74
C VAL A 45 10.05 13.19 -7.33
N ARG A 46 9.69 13.50 -8.58
CA ARG A 46 8.63 12.80 -9.30
C ARG A 46 8.96 11.32 -9.47
N ASP A 47 7.91 10.49 -9.50
CA ASP A 47 8.05 9.05 -9.75
C ASP A 47 8.60 8.81 -11.17
N LYS A 48 9.68 8.04 -11.28
CA LYS A 48 10.32 7.69 -12.56
C LYS A 48 9.42 6.95 -13.54
N PHE A 49 8.32 6.34 -13.07
CA PHE A 49 7.35 5.66 -13.94
C PHE A 49 6.25 6.59 -14.47
N SER A 50 6.23 7.85 -14.03
CA SER A 50 5.26 8.86 -14.45
C SER A 50 5.70 9.56 -15.74
N LYS A 51 5.68 8.83 -16.86
CA LYS A 51 6.23 9.27 -18.15
C LYS A 51 5.66 10.60 -18.66
N ASP A 52 4.36 10.82 -18.46
CA ASP A 52 3.62 12.00 -18.94
C ASP A 52 3.09 12.82 -17.75
N ASP A 53 3.88 13.00 -16.69
CA ASP A 53 3.52 13.67 -15.42
C ASP A 53 2.43 12.99 -14.59
N TYR A 54 1.74 12.02 -15.15
CA TYR A 54 0.84 11.13 -14.45
C TYR A 54 0.90 9.71 -15.03
N TYR A 55 0.30 8.77 -14.31
CA TYR A 55 -0.03 7.45 -14.84
C TYR A 55 -1.43 7.06 -14.39
N GLY A 56 -2.17 6.40 -15.29
CA GLY A 56 -3.48 5.88 -14.97
C GLY A 56 -3.39 4.70 -14.02
N VAL A 57 -4.32 4.61 -13.07
CA VAL A 57 -4.50 3.41 -12.24
C VAL A 57 -5.93 2.95 -12.37
N TYR A 58 -6.14 1.89 -13.13
CA TYR A 58 -7.46 1.32 -13.40
C TYR A 58 -7.63 0.10 -12.50
N SER A 59 -8.75 0.00 -11.77
CA SER A 59 -8.99 -1.14 -10.87
C SER A 59 -10.45 -1.58 -10.93
N ILE A 60 -10.67 -2.86 -11.22
CA ILE A 60 -11.97 -3.53 -11.16
C ILE A 60 -12.01 -4.31 -9.85
N TYR A 61 -12.99 -4.01 -9.00
CA TYR A 61 -13.20 -4.75 -7.74
C TYR A 61 -14.16 -5.90 -7.98
N PHE A 62 -13.77 -7.07 -7.49
CA PHE A 62 -14.61 -8.26 -7.52
C PHE A 62 -15.32 -8.41 -6.19
N ASP A 63 -16.57 -8.82 -6.27
CA ASP A 63 -17.40 -9.18 -5.12
C ASP A 63 -18.16 -10.47 -5.45
N THR A 64 -18.69 -11.07 -4.42
CA THR A 64 -19.67 -12.16 -4.50
C THR A 64 -21.04 -11.64 -4.94
N HIS A 65 -21.90 -12.52 -5.45
CA HIS A 65 -23.24 -12.14 -5.91
C HIS A 65 -24.12 -11.50 -4.81
N ASP A 66 -23.87 -11.88 -3.56
CA ASP A 66 -24.50 -11.38 -2.34
C ASP A 66 -23.71 -10.26 -1.65
N TRP A 67 -22.73 -9.65 -2.34
CA TRP A 67 -22.03 -8.44 -1.90
C TRP A 67 -21.27 -8.57 -0.57
N GLN A 68 -20.76 -9.76 -0.25
CA GLN A 68 -20.09 -10.03 1.02
C GLN A 68 -18.92 -9.08 1.30
N ALA A 69 -18.13 -8.68 0.28
CA ALA A 69 -16.99 -7.79 0.50
C ALA A 69 -17.43 -6.34 0.78
N PHE A 70 -18.55 -5.91 0.20
CA PHE A 70 -19.20 -4.65 0.54
C PHE A 70 -19.70 -4.66 1.99
N TYR A 71 -20.53 -5.64 2.37
CA TYR A 71 -21.11 -5.71 3.72
C TYR A 71 -20.04 -5.89 4.80
N SER A 72 -19.07 -6.76 4.60
CA SER A 72 -17.93 -6.93 5.52
C SER A 72 -17.17 -5.63 5.80
N LYS A 73 -17.16 -4.68 4.85
CA LYS A 73 -16.53 -3.36 5.02
C LYS A 73 -17.46 -2.38 5.75
N MET A 74 -18.76 -2.46 5.54
CA MET A 74 -19.76 -1.62 6.22
C MET A 74 -19.91 -2.03 7.69
N ASP A 75 -19.95 -3.33 7.95
CA ASP A 75 -20.12 -3.91 9.30
C ASP A 75 -18.86 -3.82 10.17
N GLY A 76 -17.77 -3.25 9.62
CA GLY A 76 -16.53 -3.06 10.35
C GLY A 76 -15.75 -4.34 10.64
N ASN A 77 -16.04 -5.45 9.94
CA ASN A 77 -15.42 -6.75 10.20
C ASN A 77 -13.88 -6.65 10.22
N LEU A 78 -13.28 -7.16 11.29
CA LEU A 78 -11.84 -7.14 11.55
C LEU A 78 -11.07 -7.96 10.52
N HIS A 79 -11.70 -9.01 9.97
CA HIS A 79 -11.15 -9.87 8.93
C HIS A 79 -11.90 -9.66 7.63
N ARG A 80 -11.23 -9.06 6.64
CA ARG A 80 -11.85 -8.79 5.33
C ARG A 80 -10.86 -8.82 4.20
N LYS A 81 -11.30 -9.29 3.05
CA LYS A 81 -10.52 -9.36 1.81
C LYS A 81 -11.20 -8.54 0.72
N LYS A 82 -10.39 -7.90 -0.12
CA LYS A 82 -10.83 -7.23 -1.35
C LYS A 82 -9.98 -7.74 -2.51
N LEU A 83 -10.62 -8.41 -3.45
CA LEU A 83 -10.02 -8.82 -4.71
C LEU A 83 -10.17 -7.70 -5.74
N ARG A 84 -9.12 -7.43 -6.50
CA ARG A 84 -9.17 -6.49 -7.62
C ARG A 84 -8.27 -6.93 -8.76
N LEU A 85 -8.70 -6.66 -9.99
CA LEU A 85 -7.81 -6.61 -11.14
C LEU A 85 -7.35 -5.16 -11.32
N ARG A 86 -6.06 -4.96 -11.55
CA ARG A 86 -5.45 -3.63 -11.72
C ARG A 86 -4.64 -3.56 -13.00
N SER A 87 -4.86 -2.50 -13.78
CA SER A 87 -4.06 -2.14 -14.94
C SER A 87 -3.49 -0.73 -14.77
N TYR A 88 -2.34 -0.49 -15.37
CA TYR A 88 -1.74 0.85 -15.50
C TYR A 88 -1.96 1.47 -16.88
N SER A 89 -2.57 0.72 -17.81
CA SER A 89 -3.07 1.21 -19.09
C SER A 89 -4.58 1.17 -19.13
N LYS A 90 -5.17 2.18 -19.79
CA LYS A 90 -6.61 2.30 -19.97
C LYS A 90 -7.16 1.19 -20.86
N ASN A 91 -6.44 0.89 -21.92
CA ASN A 91 -6.76 -0.13 -22.91
C ASN A 91 -5.55 -1.07 -22.99
N PRO A 92 -5.42 -2.04 -22.07
CA PRO A 92 -4.27 -2.92 -22.04
C PRO A 92 -4.26 -3.81 -23.29
N GLU A 93 -3.13 -3.80 -24.00
CA GLU A 93 -2.88 -4.72 -25.11
C GLU A 93 -2.68 -6.16 -24.59
N PRO A 94 -2.83 -7.20 -25.42
CA PRO A 94 -2.72 -8.60 -24.97
C PRO A 94 -1.41 -8.97 -24.24
N ASN A 95 -0.33 -8.23 -24.50
CA ASN A 95 0.98 -8.45 -23.87
C ASN A 95 1.24 -7.52 -22.67
N GLU A 96 0.29 -6.67 -22.32
CA GLU A 96 0.44 -5.74 -21.20
C GLU A 96 0.10 -6.40 -19.87
N LYS A 97 0.90 -6.11 -18.84
CA LYS A 97 0.76 -6.73 -17.53
C LYS A 97 -0.48 -6.21 -16.81
N ILE A 98 -1.41 -7.12 -16.51
CA ILE A 98 -2.51 -6.88 -15.59
C ILE A 98 -2.16 -7.56 -14.26
N PHE A 99 -2.58 -6.97 -13.14
CA PHE A 99 -2.32 -7.53 -11.82
C PHE A 99 -3.61 -7.98 -11.14
N ALA A 100 -3.68 -9.26 -10.78
CA ALA A 100 -4.65 -9.74 -9.81
C ALA A 100 -4.10 -9.47 -8.42
N GLU A 101 -4.80 -8.65 -7.64
CA GLU A 101 -4.37 -8.20 -6.32
C GLU A 101 -5.40 -8.55 -5.24
N ILE A 102 -4.94 -8.98 -4.07
CA ILE A 102 -5.75 -9.16 -2.87
C ILE A 102 -5.23 -8.21 -1.80
N LYS A 103 -6.13 -7.38 -1.27
CA LYS A 103 -5.92 -6.61 -0.05
C LYS A 103 -6.69 -7.27 1.10
N GLU A 104 -5.96 -7.79 2.06
CA GLU A 104 -6.49 -8.42 3.25
C GLU A 104 -6.23 -7.53 4.46
N LYS A 105 -7.25 -7.32 5.30
CA LYS A 105 -7.12 -6.67 6.60
C LYS A 105 -7.43 -7.71 7.67
N ASN A 106 -6.49 -7.89 8.59
CA ASN A 106 -6.59 -8.75 9.76
C ASN A 106 -6.37 -7.88 10.99
N ASP A 107 -7.47 -7.38 11.56
CA ASP A 107 -7.47 -6.38 12.63
C ASP A 107 -6.59 -5.16 12.31
N ARG A 108 -5.37 -5.07 12.86
CA ARG A 108 -4.44 -3.96 12.63
C ARG A 108 -3.50 -4.19 11.45
N GLU A 109 -3.38 -5.42 10.98
CA GLU A 109 -2.46 -5.80 9.94
C GLU A 109 -3.11 -5.70 8.55
N ILE A 110 -2.36 -5.18 7.57
CA ILE A 110 -2.79 -5.13 6.18
C ILE A 110 -1.78 -5.91 5.35
N LEU A 111 -2.23 -7.01 4.75
CA LEU A 111 -1.47 -7.80 3.81
C LEU A 111 -1.92 -7.49 2.38
N LYS A 112 -0.97 -7.23 1.49
CA LYS A 112 -1.22 -7.01 0.06
C LYS A 112 -0.41 -8.02 -0.74
N ARG A 113 -1.08 -8.80 -1.58
CA ARG A 113 -0.46 -9.80 -2.46
C ARG A 113 -0.94 -9.57 -3.88
N ARG A 114 -0.08 -9.80 -4.87
CA ARG A 114 -0.45 -9.69 -6.28
C ARG A 114 0.32 -10.66 -7.15
N VAL A 115 -0.27 -11.01 -8.28
CA VAL A 115 0.36 -11.77 -9.36
C VAL A 115 0.08 -11.05 -10.69
N ALA A 116 1.05 -11.06 -11.60
CA ALA A 116 0.84 -10.59 -12.97
C ALA A 116 0.15 -11.70 -13.76
N ILE A 117 -0.87 -11.33 -14.53
CA ILE A 117 -1.60 -12.20 -15.46
C ILE A 117 -1.45 -11.68 -16.87
#